data_AF-A0A538GZ59-F1
#
_entry.id   AF-A0A538GZ59-F1
#
_cell.length_a   1.000
_cell.length_b   1.000
_cell.length_c   1.000
_cell.angle_alpha   90.00
_cell.angle_beta   90.00
_cell.angle_gamma   90.00
#
_symmetry.space_group_name_H-M   'P 1'
#
loop_
_entity.id
_entity.type
_entity.pdbx_description
1 polymer ?
#
loop_
_entity_poly.entity_id
_entity_poly.type
_entity_poly.pdbx_seq_one_letter_code
_entity_poly.pdbx_strand_id
1 'polypeptide(L)'
;MVCSLAIVGVLMMLSMNKSGPTAKSTKVAEAQATAAVGGLNFTGAATELEAYKSEQATYAGAVLPPAFGVTVVRADAASYCLQAGIGTSVQHFTGPGGTPAAGPC
;
A
#
# COMPACT_ATOMS: atom_id res chain seq x y z
N MET A 1 32.02 -27.42 10.87
CA MET A 1 31.28 -26.16 10.62
C MET A 1 30.89 -25.51 11.95
N VAL A 2 31.82 -24.75 12.56
CA VAL A 2 31.58 -23.97 13.79
C VAL A 2 32.13 -22.55 13.69
N CYS A 3 32.86 -22.23 12.62
CA CYS A 3 33.49 -20.91 12.44
C CYS A 3 32.52 -19.80 11.99
N SER A 4 31.32 -20.14 11.50
CA SER A 4 30.39 -19.14 10.95
C SER A 4 29.48 -18.48 11.99
N LEU A 5 29.24 -19.12 13.15
CA LEU A 5 28.33 -18.57 14.17
C LEU A 5 28.98 -17.46 15.01
N ALA A 6 30.32 -17.48 15.17
CA ALA A 6 31.01 -16.47 15.97
C ALA A 6 31.04 -15.08 15.30
N ILE A 7 31.02 -15.04 13.96
CA ILE A 7 31.14 -13.79 13.19
C ILE A 7 29.87 -12.95 13.34
N VAL A 8 28.70 -13.58 13.39
CA VAL A 8 27.41 -12.88 13.59
C VAL A 8 27.33 -12.27 14.98
N GLY A 9 27.82 -12.95 16.01
CA GLY A 9 27.78 -12.46 17.39
C GLY A 9 28.61 -11.19 17.62
N VAL A 10 29.80 -11.10 17.02
CA VAL A 10 30.68 -9.93 17.15
C VAL A 10 30.13 -8.73 16.36
N LEU A 11 29.56 -8.96 15.17
CA LEU A 11 28.92 -7.91 14.38
C LEU A 11 27.68 -7.33 15.08
N MET A 12 26.86 -8.18 15.71
CA MET A 12 25.66 -7.75 16.41
C MET A 12 25.96 -6.92 17.68
N MET A 13 27.09 -7.19 18.35
CA MET A 13 27.50 -6.48 19.57
C MET A 13 28.07 -5.08 19.27
N LEU A 14 28.77 -4.90 18.15
CA LEU A 14 29.25 -3.59 17.70
C LEU A 14 28.10 -2.69 17.23
N SER A 15 27.02 -3.26 16.69
CA SER A 15 25.81 -2.53 16.30
C SER A 15 24.98 -2.04 17.49
N MET A 16 25.04 -2.71 18.65
CA MET A 16 24.30 -2.31 19.85
C MET A 16 24.92 -1.14 20.61
N ASN A 17 26.22 -0.90 20.47
CA ASN A 17 26.90 0.18 21.22
C ASN A 17 26.80 1.56 20.53
N LYS A 18 26.25 1.66 19.31
CA LYS A 18 26.17 2.93 18.56
C LYS A 18 24.79 3.29 18.00
N SER A 19 23.75 2.48 18.21
CA SER A 19 22.46 2.74 17.53
C SER A 19 21.26 2.21 18.30
N GLY A 20 20.64 3.06 19.13
CA GLY A 20 19.17 3.14 19.06
C GLY A 20 18.83 3.72 17.68
N PRO A 21 17.83 3.24 16.91
CA PRO A 21 16.49 2.85 17.35
C PRO A 21 15.89 1.64 16.58
N THR A 22 15.63 0.53 17.27
CA THR A 22 14.90 -0.63 16.71
C THR A 22 13.46 -0.32 16.26
N ALA A 23 12.92 0.86 16.59
CA ALA A 23 11.59 1.30 16.19
C ALA A 23 11.48 1.82 14.74
N LYS A 24 12.58 2.24 14.09
CA LYS A 24 12.50 2.81 12.73
C LYS A 24 12.44 1.74 11.63
N SER A 25 13.15 0.61 11.78
CA SER A 25 13.14 -0.46 10.76
C SER A 25 11.77 -1.14 10.64
N THR A 26 11.06 -1.36 11.75
CA THR A 26 9.73 -2.00 11.72
C THR A 26 8.70 -1.12 11.00
N LYS A 27 8.63 0.18 11.32
CA LYS A 27 7.71 1.12 10.65
C LYS A 27 7.95 1.24 9.15
N VAL A 28 9.21 1.17 8.70
CA VAL A 28 9.54 1.20 7.26
C VAL A 28 9.09 -0.07 6.56
N ALA A 29 9.34 -1.24 7.16
CA ALA A 29 8.86 -2.51 6.61
C ALA A 29 7.33 -2.59 6.56
N GLU A 30 6.64 -2.08 7.58
CA GLU A 30 5.17 -2.00 7.62
C GLU A 30 4.62 -1.03 6.58
N ALA A 31 5.24 0.16 6.42
CA ALA A 31 4.84 1.12 5.40
C ALA A 31 5.09 0.60 3.98
N GLN A 32 6.20 -0.12 3.76
CA GLN A 32 6.49 -0.77 2.49
C GLN A 32 5.54 -1.93 2.20
N ALA A 33 5.20 -2.75 3.20
CA ALA A 33 4.22 -3.82 3.07
C ALA A 33 2.82 -3.25 2.80
N THR A 34 2.42 -2.17 3.50
CA THR A 34 1.15 -1.48 3.27
C THR A 34 1.11 -0.87 1.87
N ALA A 35 2.22 -0.27 1.41
CA ALA A 35 2.33 0.28 0.06
C ALA A 35 2.29 -0.79 -1.04
N ALA A 36 2.92 -1.95 -0.82
CA ALA A 36 2.87 -3.07 -1.74
C ALA A 36 1.46 -3.69 -1.80
N VAL A 37 0.83 -3.93 -0.65
CA VAL A 37 -0.54 -4.47 -0.55
C VAL A 37 -1.55 -3.47 -1.11
N GLY A 38 -1.41 -2.17 -0.79
CA GLY A 38 -2.20 -1.09 -1.36
C GLY A 38 -2.08 -1.05 -2.89
N GLY A 39 -0.86 -1.15 -3.43
CA GLY A 39 -0.63 -1.19 -4.88
C GLY A 39 -1.31 -2.37 -5.59
N LEU A 40 -1.27 -3.57 -5.00
CA LEU A 40 -1.98 -4.75 -5.54
C LEU A 40 -3.50 -4.59 -5.47
N ASN A 41 -4.00 -4.09 -4.35
CA ASN A 41 -5.43 -3.83 -4.13
C ASN A 41 -5.96 -2.77 -5.10
N PHE A 42 -5.22 -1.68 -5.30
CA PHE A 42 -5.55 -0.64 -6.27
C PHE A 42 -5.55 -1.16 -7.70
N THR A 43 -4.62 -2.07 -8.04
CA THR A 43 -4.57 -2.67 -9.39
C THR A 43 -5.81 -3.52 -9.66
N GLY A 44 -6.17 -4.41 -8.73
CA GLY A 44 -7.38 -5.23 -8.86
C GLY A 44 -8.66 -4.39 -8.92
N ALA A 45 -8.76 -3.39 -8.03
CA ALA A 45 -9.87 -2.45 -8.02
C ALA A 45 -9.97 -1.60 -9.29
N ALA A 46 -8.83 -1.15 -9.84
CA ALA A 46 -8.78 -0.41 -11.09
C ALA A 46 -9.28 -1.27 -12.26
N THR A 47 -8.90 -2.56 -12.32
CA THR A 47 -9.40 -3.48 -13.35
C THR A 47 -10.92 -3.62 -13.31
N GLU A 48 -11.51 -3.80 -12.12
CA GLU A 48 -12.96 -3.89 -11.96
C GLU A 48 -13.67 -2.57 -12.34
N LEU A 49 -13.08 -1.42 -11.98
CA LEU A 49 -13.61 -0.11 -12.36
C LEU A 49 -13.55 0.13 -13.87
N GLU A 50 -12.48 -0.30 -14.54
CA GLU A 50 -12.39 -0.23 -16.00
C GLU A 50 -13.43 -1.14 -16.66
N ALA A 51 -13.69 -2.33 -16.11
CA ALA A 51 -14.76 -3.22 -16.58
C ALA A 51 -16.13 -2.55 -16.43
N TYR A 52 -16.43 -2.01 -15.25
CA TYR A 52 -17.70 -1.29 -15.00
C TYR A 52 -17.87 -0.09 -15.94
N LYS A 53 -16.81 0.69 -16.18
CA LYS A 53 -16.86 1.81 -17.11
C LYS A 53 -17.01 1.36 -18.56
N SER A 54 -16.50 0.19 -18.94
CA SER A 54 -16.76 -0.40 -20.25
C SER A 54 -18.23 -0.79 -20.43
N GLU A 55 -18.93 -1.17 -19.36
CA GLU A 55 -20.34 -1.56 -19.39
C GLU A 55 -21.29 -0.36 -19.27
N GLN A 56 -20.97 0.58 -18.38
CA GLN A 56 -21.86 1.66 -17.95
C GLN A 56 -21.45 3.04 -18.49
N ALA A 57 -20.32 3.14 -19.18
CA ALA A 57 -19.72 4.39 -19.67
C ALA A 57 -19.42 5.44 -18.57
N THR A 58 -19.38 5.04 -17.30
CA THR A 58 -19.10 5.90 -16.15
C THR A 58 -18.50 5.09 -15.01
N TYR A 59 -17.72 5.71 -14.12
CA TYR A 59 -17.33 5.09 -12.84
C TYR A 59 -18.31 5.45 -11.71
N ALA A 60 -19.20 6.43 -11.94
CA ALA A 60 -20.17 6.85 -10.95
C ALA A 60 -21.11 5.71 -10.56
N GLY A 61 -21.21 5.44 -9.26
CA GLY A 61 -22.02 4.33 -8.72
C GLY A 61 -21.35 2.97 -8.77
N ALA A 62 -20.10 2.86 -9.23
CA ALA A 62 -19.35 1.62 -9.15
C ALA A 62 -19.12 1.22 -7.68
N VAL A 63 -19.49 -0.02 -7.33
CA VAL A 63 -19.28 -0.57 -6.00
C VAL A 63 -18.21 -1.64 -6.08
N LEU A 64 -17.12 -1.44 -5.35
CA LEU A 64 -16.06 -2.44 -5.26
C LEU A 64 -16.32 -3.40 -4.10
N PRO A 65 -16.09 -4.71 -4.30
CA PRO A 65 -16.11 -5.68 -3.22
C PRO A 65 -15.17 -5.28 -2.07
N PRO A 66 -15.60 -5.43 -0.80
CA PRO A 66 -14.75 -5.10 0.35
C PRO A 66 -13.51 -5.99 0.44
N ALA A 67 -13.49 -7.11 -0.29
CA ALA A 67 -12.34 -8.01 -0.43
C ALA A 67 -11.08 -7.31 -0.98
N PHE A 68 -11.24 -6.24 -1.76
CA PHE A 68 -10.11 -5.45 -2.24
C PHE A 68 -9.47 -4.59 -1.13
N GLY A 69 -10.12 -4.39 0.02
CA GLY A 69 -9.58 -3.56 1.10
C GLY A 69 -9.35 -2.10 0.69
N VAL A 70 -10.04 -1.64 -0.36
CA VAL A 70 -10.05 -0.25 -0.83
C VAL A 70 -11.47 0.29 -0.75
N THR A 71 -11.60 1.60 -0.57
CA THR A 71 -12.87 2.31 -0.58
C THR A 71 -12.87 3.31 -1.72
N VAL A 72 -13.97 3.38 -2.46
CA VAL A 72 -14.17 4.43 -3.47
C VAL A 72 -14.57 5.70 -2.74
N VAL A 73 -13.69 6.71 -2.71
CA VAL A 73 -13.99 8.02 -2.08
C VAL A 73 -14.65 8.96 -3.09
N ARG A 74 -14.22 8.88 -4.34
CA ARG A 74 -14.76 9.66 -5.45
C ARG A 74 -14.80 8.80 -6.70
N ALA A 75 -15.88 8.85 -7.44
CA ALA A 75 -15.96 8.26 -8.78
C ALA A 75 -16.90 9.11 -9.64
N ASP A 76 -16.38 9.54 -10.77
CA ASP A 76 -17.04 10.40 -11.75
C ASP A 76 -17.09 9.68 -13.11
N ALA A 77 -17.57 10.33 -14.16
CA ALA A 77 -17.65 9.70 -15.48
C ALA A 77 -16.27 9.38 -16.10
N ALA A 78 -15.23 10.11 -15.72
CA ALA A 78 -13.90 10.03 -16.33
C ALA A 78 -12.77 9.70 -15.35
N SER A 79 -13.00 9.81 -14.04
CA SER A 79 -11.97 9.68 -13.01
C SER A 79 -12.51 9.05 -11.75
N TYR A 80 -11.62 8.49 -10.94
CA TYR A 80 -11.95 7.95 -9.63
C TYR A 80 -10.80 8.13 -8.65
N CYS A 81 -11.11 8.12 -7.36
CA CYS A 81 -10.14 8.09 -6.27
C CYS A 81 -10.47 6.95 -5.32
N LEU A 82 -9.56 5.99 -5.25
CA LEU A 82 -9.59 4.87 -4.33
C LEU A 82 -8.74 5.18 -3.13
N GLN A 83 -9.16 4.75 -1.95
CA GLN A 83 -8.41 4.90 -0.71
C GLN A 83 -8.23 3.55 -0.03
N ALA A 84 -7.02 3.24 0.42
CA ALA A 84 -6.68 2.03 1.17
C ALA A 84 -5.96 2.40 2.47
N GLY A 85 -6.08 1.53 3.48
CA GLY A 85 -5.39 1.66 4.75
C GLY A 85 -6.25 2.23 5.88
N ILE A 86 -5.66 2.34 7.07
CA ILE A 86 -6.35 2.66 8.33
C ILE A 86 -5.52 3.65 9.14
N GLY A 87 -6.18 4.63 9.77
CA GLY A 87 -5.54 5.61 10.64
C GLY A 87 -4.61 6.56 9.89
N THR A 88 -3.33 6.61 10.25
CA THR A 88 -2.33 7.48 9.62
C THR A 88 -1.66 6.85 8.39
N SER A 89 -1.87 5.55 8.17
CA SER A 89 -1.30 4.81 7.04
C SER A 89 -2.32 4.68 5.92
N VAL A 90 -2.81 5.83 5.45
CA VAL A 90 -3.76 5.91 4.34
C VAL A 90 -2.99 6.18 3.05
N GLN A 91 -3.40 5.51 2.00
CA GLN A 91 -2.94 5.75 0.65
C GLN A 91 -4.14 5.95 -0.26
N HIS A 92 -3.95 6.74 -1.30
CA HIS A 92 -4.94 6.92 -2.34
C HIS A 92 -4.38 6.59 -3.71
N PHE A 93 -5.28 6.31 -4.64
CA PHE A 93 -4.98 6.12 -6.04
C PHE A 93 -6.00 6.87 -6.86
N THR A 94 -5.53 7.86 -7.62
CA THR A 94 -6.34 8.62 -8.57
C THR A 94 -6.24 7.98 -9.95
N GLY A 95 -7.33 7.43 -10.45
CA GLY A 95 -7.39 6.79 -11.77
C GLY A 95 -8.27 7.53 -12.78
N PRO A 96 -8.24 7.11 -14.05
CA PRO A 96 -7.42 6.02 -14.60
C PRO A 96 -5.95 6.41 -14.85
N GLY A 97 -5.02 5.49 -14.57
CA GLY A 97 -3.59 5.63 -14.92
C GLY A 97 -2.69 6.44 -13.98
N GLY A 98 -3.17 6.84 -12.81
CA GLY A 98 -2.32 7.48 -11.80
C GLY A 98 -1.44 6.49 -11.04
N THR A 99 -0.82 6.97 -9.96
CA THR A 99 0.04 6.17 -9.08
C THR A 99 -0.47 6.21 -7.63
N PRO A 100 -0.26 5.14 -6.85
CA PRO A 100 -0.58 5.17 -5.43
C PRO A 100 0.26 6.24 -4.71
N ALA A 101 -0.40 7.14 -3.99
CA ALA A 101 0.21 8.19 -3.19
C ALA A 101 -0.20 8.04 -1.72
N ALA A 102 0.64 8.53 -0.81
CA ALA A 102 0.31 8.57 0.61
C ALA A 102 -0.66 9.72 0.90
N GLY A 103 -1.57 9.49 1.84
CA GLY A 103 -2.62 10.43 2.22
C GLY A 103 -4.00 10.07 1.65
N PRO A 104 -5.06 10.74 2.14
CA PRO A 104 -6.42 10.52 1.67
C PRO A 104 -6.67 11.14 0.29
N CYS A 105 -7.75 10.67 -0.35
CA CYS A 105 -8.46 11.41 -1.38
C CYS A 105 -9.19 12.62 -0.74
#